data_AF-A0A099RWA5-F1
#
_entry.id   AF-A0A099RWA5-F1
#
_cell.length_a   1.000
_cell.length_b   1.000
_cell.length_c   1.000
_cell.angle_alpha   90.00
_cell.angle_beta   90.00
_cell.angle_gamma   90.00
#
_symmetry.space_group_name_H-M   'P 1'
#
loop_
_entity.id
_entity.type
_entity.pdbx_description
1 polymer ?
#
loop_
_entity_poly.entity_id
_entity_poly.type
_entity_poly.pdbx_seq_one_letter_code
_entity_poly.pdbx_strand_id
1 'polypeptide(L)' 'MSDRFSVKKAEWSIDREDYYKKECFNMTFTHRDKLIIENEIVYLFSQNEKIPILKPINKKSFWFETWTYLKYYYNI' A
#
# COMPACT_ATOMS: atom_id res chain seq x y z
N MET A 1 -10.18 -0.97 -34.44
CA MET A 1 -10.86 -1.55 -33.27
C MET A 1 -9.82 -1.77 -32.19
N SER A 2 -9.39 -0.68 -31.53
CA SER A 2 -8.15 -0.65 -30.72
C SER A 2 -8.39 -0.10 -29.32
N ASP A 3 -9.55 -0.41 -28.73
CA ASP A 3 -9.98 0.19 -27.45
C ASP A 3 -10.15 -0.84 -26.31
N ARG A 4 -10.20 -2.14 -26.63
CA ARG A 4 -10.54 -3.19 -25.64
C ARG A 4 -9.37 -3.72 -24.81
N PHE A 5 -8.13 -3.51 -25.22
CA PHE A 5 -6.96 -4.00 -24.49
C PHE A 5 -6.55 -3.10 -23.32
N SER A 6 -6.82 -1.80 -23.44
CA SER A 6 -6.47 -0.82 -22.40
C SER A 6 -7.39 -0.91 -21.18
N VAL A 7 -8.69 -1.19 -21.39
CA VAL A 7 -9.68 -1.33 -20.31
C VAL A 7 -9.36 -2.54 -19.41
N LYS A 8 -9.09 -3.71 -20.00
CA LYS A 8 -8.74 -4.92 -19.23
C LYS A 8 -7.46 -4.77 -18.38
N LYS A 9 -6.45 -4.06 -18.89
CA LYS A 9 -5.22 -3.77 -18.12
C LYS A 9 -5.47 -2.80 -16.96
N ALA A 10 -6.37 -1.83 -17.16
CA ALA A 10 -6.75 -0.88 -16.13
C ALA A 10 -7.52 -1.57 -15.00
N GLU A 11 -8.48 -2.44 -15.32
CA GLU A 11 -9.22 -3.24 -14.32
C GLU A 11 -8.27 -4.12 -13.49
N TRP A 12 -7.32 -4.80 -14.12
CA TRP A 12 -6.30 -5.60 -13.41
C TRP A 12 -5.36 -4.77 -12.54
N SER A 13 -5.13 -3.50 -12.87
CA SER A 13 -4.27 -2.61 -12.07
C SER A 13 -5.01 -2.08 -10.84
N ILE A 14 -6.32 -1.83 -10.96
CA ILE A 14 -7.18 -1.40 -9.84
C ILE A 14 -7.34 -2.54 -8.84
N ASP A 15 -7.55 -3.76 -9.32
CA ASP A 15 -7.71 -4.95 -8.47
C ASP A 15 -6.44 -5.24 -7.64
N ARG A 16 -5.26 -5.00 -8.21
CA ARG A 16 -3.97 -5.17 -7.50
C ARG A 16 -3.73 -4.14 -6.41
N GLU A 17 -4.01 -2.86 -6.65
CA GLU A 17 -3.85 -1.83 -5.60
C GLU A 17 -4.80 -2.09 -4.43
N ASP A 18 -6.02 -2.57 -4.69
CA ASP A 18 -6.93 -2.99 -3.62
C ASP A 18 -6.44 -4.23 -2.87
N TYR A 19 -5.85 -5.20 -3.59
CA TYR A 19 -5.17 -6.35 -2.98
C TYR A 19 -4.02 -5.91 -2.06
N TYR A 20 -3.11 -5.07 -2.53
CA TYR A 20 -1.98 -4.57 -1.72
C TYR A 20 -2.46 -3.78 -0.51
N LYS A 21 -3.53 -2.99 -0.67
CA LYS A 21 -4.18 -2.30 0.45
C LYS A 21 -4.62 -3.27 1.52
N LYS A 22 -5.40 -4.29 1.16
CA LYS A 22 -5.89 -5.32 2.09
C LYS A 22 -4.73 -6.03 2.79
N GLU A 23 -3.70 -6.42 2.05
CA GLU A 23 -2.51 -7.06 2.60
C GLU A 23 -1.76 -6.16 3.58
N CYS A 24 -1.59 -4.87 3.27
CA CYS A 24 -0.98 -3.90 4.18
C CYS A 24 -1.73 -3.84 5.52
N PHE A 25 -3.06 -3.69 5.47
CA PHE A 25 -3.87 -3.65 6.69
C PHE A 25 -3.80 -4.97 7.46
N ASN A 26 -3.83 -6.11 6.77
CA ASN A 26 -3.73 -7.43 7.38
C ASN A 26 -2.39 -7.61 8.11
N MET A 27 -1.27 -7.29 7.45
CA MET A 27 0.06 -7.34 8.07
C MET A 27 0.14 -6.44 9.31
N THR A 28 -0.27 -5.16 9.18
CA THR A 28 -0.22 -4.26 10.35
C THR A 28 -1.12 -4.73 11.49
N PHE A 29 -2.27 -5.34 11.18
CA PHE A 29 -3.16 -5.90 12.19
C PHE A 29 -2.50 -7.09 12.92
N THR A 30 -1.84 -7.99 12.20
CA THR A 30 -1.07 -9.10 12.80
C THR A 30 0.01 -8.60 13.76
N HIS A 31 0.68 -7.51 13.42
CA HIS A 31 1.71 -6.90 14.26
C HIS A 31 1.17 -5.92 15.32
N ARG A 32 -0.15 -5.76 15.42
CA ARG A 32 -0.84 -4.77 16.30
C ARG A 32 -0.45 -3.32 16.04
N ASP A 33 0.01 -3.04 14.83
CA ASP A 33 0.33 -1.71 14.34
C ASP A 33 -0.87 -1.09 13.61
N LYS A 34 -0.76 0.20 13.26
CA LYS A 34 -1.78 0.91 12.48
C LYS A 34 -1.15 1.69 11.33
N LEU A 35 -1.82 1.71 10.19
CA LEU A 35 -1.48 2.61 9.08
C LEU A 35 -2.33 3.87 9.15
N ILE A 36 -1.66 5.02 9.10
CA ILE A 36 -2.27 6.34 9.07
C ILE A 36 -1.80 7.04 7.81
N ILE A 37 -2.73 7.58 7.03
CA ILE A 37 -2.43 8.34 5.82
C ILE A 37 -2.76 9.80 6.10
N GLU A 38 -1.76 10.66 6.11
CA GLU A 38 -1.93 12.10 6.29
C GLU A 38 -1.08 12.85 5.28
N ASN A 39 -1.64 13.87 4.62
CA ASN A 39 -0.94 14.69 3.63
C ASN A 39 -0.22 13.87 2.54
N GLU A 40 -0.86 12.79 2.07
CA GLU A 40 -0.29 11.86 1.08
C GLU A 40 0.95 11.08 1.55
N ILE A 41 1.26 11.12 2.84
CA ILE A 41 2.34 10.36 3.48
C ILE A 41 1.73 9.21 4.26
N VAL A 42 2.32 8.01 4.12
CA VAL A 42 1.93 6.84 4.91
C VAL A 42 2.79 6.79 6.17
N TYR A 43 2.13 6.68 7.32
CA TYR A 43 2.74 6.53 8.62
C TYR A 43 2.36 5.16 9.19
N LEU A 44 3.36 4.44 9.70
CA LEU A 44 3.19 3.28 10.54
C LEU A 44 3.17 3.75 11.98
N PHE A 45 2.08 3.46 12.69
CA PHE A 45 2.02 3.64 14.13
C PHE A 45 2.31 2.30 14.79
N SER A 46 3.54 2.14 15.29
CA SER A 46 4.03 0.93 15.93
C SER A 46 4.60 1.28 17.29
N GLN A 47 4.27 0.49 18.33
CA GLN A 47 4.82 0.68 19.69
C GLN A 47 4.74 2.11 20.24
N ASN A 48 3.66 2.84 19.91
CA ASN A 48 3.45 4.24 20.30
C ASN A 48 4.36 5.26 19.60
N GLU A 49 5.10 4.84 18.57
CA GLU A 49 5.89 5.67 17.69
C GLU A 49 5.22 5.80 16.32
N LYS A 50 5.30 7.02 15.75
CA LYS A 50 4.80 7.31 14.41
C LYS A 50 5.98 7.34 13.44
N ILE A 51 6.13 6.26 12.69
CA ILE A 51 7.23 6.06 11.74
C ILE A 51 6.74 6.45 10.35
N PRO A 52 7.34 7.45 9.68
CA PRO A 52 7.05 7.74 8.28
C PRO A 52 7.57 6.58 7.41
N ILE A 53 6.67 5.91 6.71
CA ILE A 53 7.00 4.77 5.84
C ILE A 53 7.51 5.28 4.50
N LEU A 54 6.70 6.12 3.84
CA LEU A 54 6.95 6.54 2.47
C LEU A 54 6.13 7.78 2.12
N LYS A 55 6.73 8.64 1.28
CA LYS A 55 5.98 9.57 0.42
C LYS A 55 5.89 8.95 -0.98
N PRO A 56 4.80 8.23 -1.31
CA PRO A 56 4.66 7.56 -2.60
C PRO A 56 4.81 8.57 -3.75
N ILE A 57 5.72 8.27 -4.67
CA ILE A 57 6.05 9.14 -5.80
C ILE A 57 4.91 9.12 -6.82
N ASN A 58 4.13 8.02 -6.85
CA ASN A 58 3.05 7.84 -7.79
C ASN A 58 1.79 7.27 -7.10
N LYS A 59 0.65 7.97 -7.25
CA LYS A 59 -0.64 7.56 -6.67
C LYS A 59 -1.13 6.20 -7.15
N LYS A 60 -0.64 5.72 -8.30
CA LYS A 60 -1.02 4.42 -8.89
C LYS A 60 -0.31 3.22 -8.30
N SER A 61 0.72 3.43 -7.49
CA SER A 61 1.52 2.36 -6.86
C SER A 61 1.61 2.56 -5.35
N PHE A 62 0.70 3.35 -4.80
CA PHE A 62 0.72 3.80 -3.41
C PHE A 62 0.75 2.62 -2.45
N TRP A 63 -0.15 1.65 -2.66
CA TRP A 63 -0.28 0.50 -1.78
C TRP A 63 0.76 -0.56 -2.08
N PHE A 64 1.17 -0.70 -3.34
CA PHE A 64 2.29 -1.55 -3.70
C PHE A 64 3.59 -1.14 -2.98
N GLU A 65 3.96 0.14 -3.03
CA GLU A 65 5.17 0.64 -2.38
C GLU A 65 5.07 0.50 -0.85
N THR A 66 3.89 0.78 -0.28
CA THR A 66 3.62 0.58 1.15
C THR A 66 3.77 -0.89 1.54
N TRP A 67 3.24 -1.80 0.74
CA TRP A 67 3.30 -3.25 0.96
C TRP A 67 4.74 -3.77 0.95
N THR A 68 5.54 -3.34 -0.03
CA THR A 68 6.97 -3.67 -0.10
C THR A 68 7.73 -3.17 1.12
N TYR A 69 7.47 -1.95 1.58
CA TYR A 69 8.10 -1.44 2.79
C TYR A 69 7.71 -2.24 4.02
N LEU A 70 6.41 -2.54 4.20
CA LEU A 70 5.94 -3.32 5.36
C LEU A 70 6.55 -4.71 5.40
N LYS A 71 6.69 -5.38 4.25
CA LYS A 71 7.41 -6.65 4.16
C LYS A 71 8.86 -6.54 4.62
N TYR A 72 9.57 -5.52 4.13
CA TYR A 72 10.94 -5.27 4.57
C TYR A 72 11.03 -4.97 6.07
N TYR A 73 10.11 -4.14 6.59
CA TYR A 73 10.07 -3.74 8.00
C TYR A 73 9.76 -4.91 8.94
N TYR A 74 8.80 -5.75 8.59
CA TYR A 74 8.46 -6.95 9.37
C TYR A 74 9.34 -8.16 9.06
N ASN A 75 10.25 -8.04 8.08
CA ASN A 75 11.16 -9.09 7.63
C ASN A 75 10.42 -10.36 7.15
N ILE A 76 9.41 -10.17 6.28
CA ILE A 76 8.51 -11.20 5.71
C ILE A 76 8.69 -11.32 4.19
#